data_AF-A0A0B6YLE9-F1
#
_entry.id   AF-A0A0B6YLE9-F1
#
_cell.length_a   1.000
_cell.length_b   1.000
_cell.length_c   1.000
_cell.angle_alpha   90.00
_cell.angle_beta   90.00
_cell.angle_gamma   90.00
#
_symmetry.space_group_name_H-M   'P 1'
#
loop_
_entity.id
_entity.type
_entity.pdbx_description
1 polymer ?
#
loop_
_entity_poly.entity_id
_entity_poly.type
_entity_poly.pdbx_seq_one_letter_code
_entity_poly.pdbx_strand_id
1 'polypeptide(L)'
;NICFVTGNVIRIQFRMRTELQTGILFLLYGGTGIYMYSILNNGTLTFVISSLSVKTEVTYNDPSENFCDGKWRQLSFDKVGQQ
;
A
#
# COMPACT_ATOMS: atom_id res chain seq x y z
N ASN A 1 14.56 -12.72 11.07
CA ASN A 1 13.87 -11.63 11.78
C ASN A 1 12.47 -11.50 11.23
N ILE A 2 11.48 -12.04 11.95
CA ILE A 2 10.06 -11.84 11.65
C ILE A 2 9.64 -10.61 12.45
N CYS A 3 9.14 -9.58 11.76
CA CYS A 3 8.63 -8.37 12.38
C CYS A 3 7.13 -8.54 12.60
N PHE A 4 6.67 -8.42 13.84
CA PHE A 4 5.24 -8.40 14.17
C PHE A 4 4.74 -6.96 14.15
N VAL A 5 3.80 -6.66 13.26
CA VAL A 5 3.18 -5.33 13.17
C VAL A 5 1.83 -5.39 13.90
N THR A 6 1.74 -4.74 15.04
CA THR A 6 0.52 -4.67 15.87
C THR A 6 0.21 -3.23 16.23
N GLY A 7 -1.07 -2.83 16.21
CA GLY A 7 -1.50 -1.51 16.67
C GLY A 7 -2.66 -0.93 15.86
N ASN A 8 -3.27 0.11 16.41
CA ASN A 8 -4.39 0.84 15.80
C ASN A 8 -3.95 1.85 14.72
N VAL A 9 -2.64 2.08 14.65
CA VAL A 9 -2.00 2.98 13.70
C VAL A 9 -0.86 2.24 13.02
N ILE A 10 -0.93 2.14 11.71
CA ILE A 10 0.14 1.57 10.89
C ILE A 10 0.50 2.60 9.84
N ARG A 11 1.79 2.94 9.78
CA ARG A 11 2.37 3.82 8.77
C ARG A 11 3.46 3.08 8.03
N ILE A 12 3.33 3.00 6.70
CA ILE A 12 4.34 2.43 5.82
C ILE A 12 4.85 3.57 4.94
N GLN A 13 6.14 3.84 5.04
CA GLN A 13 6.79 4.93 4.31
C GLN A 13 8.07 4.45 3.65
N PHE A 14 8.21 4.76 2.36
CA PHE A 14 9.42 4.47 1.60
C PHE A 14 9.53 5.41 0.41
N ARG A 15 10.71 5.42 -0.21
CA ARG A 15 10.94 6.06 -1.50
C ARG A 15 11.02 5.01 -2.59
N MET A 16 10.40 5.27 -3.72
CA MET A 16 10.49 4.41 -4.90
C MET A 16 10.69 5.23 -6.17
N ARG A 17 11.21 4.56 -7.21
CA ARG A 17 11.17 5.01 -8.60
C ARG A 17 10.92 3.78 -9.48
N THR A 18 10.13 3.92 -10.53
CA THR A 18 9.89 2.83 -11.49
C THR A 18 9.47 3.40 -12.84
N GLU A 19 9.65 2.61 -13.89
CA GLU A 19 9.03 2.80 -15.21
C GLU A 19 8.03 1.68 -15.52
N LEU A 20 7.93 0.66 -14.65
CA LEU A 20 6.97 -0.42 -14.76
C LEU A 20 5.57 0.07 -14.36
N GLN A 21 4.58 -0.25 -15.19
CA GLN A 21 3.18 0.15 -14.95
C GLN A 21 2.47 -0.69 -13.89
N THR A 22 2.96 -1.91 -13.62
CA THR A 22 2.33 -2.83 -12.69
C THR A 22 3.36 -3.50 -11.79
N GLY A 23 3.07 -3.57 -10.50
CA GLY A 23 3.93 -4.24 -9.51
C GLY A 23 3.41 -4.09 -8.08
N ILE A 24 3.67 -5.11 -7.26
CA ILE A 24 3.41 -5.04 -5.81
C ILE A 24 4.51 -4.20 -5.17
N LEU A 25 4.12 -3.20 -4.38
CA LEU A 25 5.05 -2.34 -3.68
C LEU A 25 5.45 -2.93 -2.33
N PHE A 26 4.48 -3.48 -1.60
CA PHE A 26 4.70 -4.25 -0.39
C PHE A 26 3.54 -5.21 -0.12
N LEU A 27 3.80 -6.22 0.70
CA LEU A 27 2.81 -7.14 1.25
C LEU A 27 3.12 -7.39 2.73
N LEU A 28 2.14 -7.20 3.58
CA LEU A 28 2.10 -7.68 4.95
C LEU A 28 1.05 -8.78 5.03
N TYR A 29 1.46 -9.98 5.41
CA TYR A 29 0.59 -11.14 5.54
C TYR A 29 0.48 -11.55 7.01
N GLY A 30 -0.74 -11.53 7.55
CA GLY A 30 -1.02 -11.91 8.94
C GLY A 30 -1.76 -13.25 9.08
N GLY A 31 -2.18 -13.86 7.96
CA GLY A 31 -2.95 -15.10 7.92
C GLY A 31 -4.08 -15.05 6.90
N THR A 32 -4.85 -16.14 6.81
CA THR A 32 -6.01 -16.21 5.90
C THR A 32 -7.00 -15.09 6.20
N GLY A 33 -7.30 -14.27 5.20
CA GLY A 33 -8.20 -13.11 5.32
C GLY A 33 -7.59 -11.86 5.97
N ILE A 34 -6.34 -11.93 6.46
CA ILE A 34 -5.66 -10.82 7.16
C ILE A 34 -4.41 -10.43 6.39
N TYR A 35 -4.49 -9.33 5.66
CA TYR A 35 -3.38 -8.83 4.84
C TYR A 35 -3.48 -7.34 4.60
N MET A 36 -2.35 -6.73 4.27
CA MET A 36 -2.25 -5.36 3.83
C MET A 36 -1.25 -5.29 2.68
N TYR A 37 -1.61 -4.65 1.57
CA TYR A 37 -0.71 -4.50 0.43
C TYR A 37 -0.96 -3.19 -0.31
N SER A 38 0.06 -2.72 -1.01
CA SER A 38 -0.11 -1.73 -2.06
C SER A 38 0.40 -2.27 -3.38
N ILE A 39 -0.31 -1.93 -4.44
CA ILE A 39 -0.03 -2.32 -5.81
C ILE A 39 -0.11 -1.09 -6.71
N LEU A 40 0.81 -1.00 -7.65
CA LEU A 40 0.65 -0.20 -8.84
C LEU A 40 0.04 -1.10 -9.90
N ASN A 41 -1.09 -0.72 -10.50
CA ASN A 41 -1.76 -1.48 -11.55
C ASN A 41 -2.11 -0.56 -12.71
N ASN A 42 -1.43 -0.73 -13.84
CA ASN A 42 -1.54 0.16 -15.00
C ASN A 42 -1.35 1.65 -14.64
N GLY A 43 -0.38 1.95 -13.77
CA GLY A 43 -0.09 3.31 -13.28
C GLY A 43 -0.99 3.81 -12.15
N THR A 44 -2.05 3.08 -11.82
CA THR A 44 -2.95 3.41 -10.71
C THR A 44 -2.43 2.84 -9.40
N LEU A 45 -2.22 3.69 -8.40
CA LEU A 45 -1.77 3.27 -7.07
C LEU A 45 -2.95 2.91 -6.18
N THR A 46 -2.98 1.67 -5.71
CA THR A 46 -4.03 1.14 -4.82
C THR A 46 -3.41 0.62 -3.53
N PHE A 47 -4.12 0.81 -2.43
CA PHE A 47 -3.79 0.33 -1.10
C PHE A 47 -4.97 -0.46 -0.54
N VAL A 48 -4.72 -1.71 -0.11
CA VAL A 48 -5.75 -2.62 0.38
C VAL A 48 -5.40 -3.07 1.79
N ILE A 49 -6.42 -3.10 2.64
CA ILE A 49 -6.38 -3.64 3.99
C ILE A 49 -7.51 -4.64 4.12
N SER A 50 -7.21 -5.85 4.56
CA SER A 50 -8.17 -6.90 4.84
C SER A 50 -8.02 -7.39 6.27
N SER A 51 -9.15 -7.52 6.96
CA SER A 51 -9.31 -8.25 8.21
C SER A 51 -10.36 -9.35 8.00
N LEU A 52 -10.64 -10.13 9.06
CA LEU A 52 -11.65 -11.19 9.01
C LEU A 52 -13.07 -10.68 8.72
N SER A 53 -13.36 -9.40 9.02
CA SER A 53 -14.71 -8.82 8.91
C SER A 53 -14.83 -7.76 7.82
N VAL A 54 -13.74 -7.06 7.49
CA VAL A 54 -13.76 -5.89 6.62
C VAL A 54 -12.60 -5.94 5.64
N LYS A 55 -12.90 -5.60 4.38
CA LYS A 55 -11.91 -5.26 3.36
C LYS A 55 -12.11 -3.80 2.97
N THR A 56 -11.02 -3.03 2.98
CA THR A 56 -10.99 -1.63 2.55
C THR A 56 -9.97 -1.48 1.43
N GLU A 57 -10.34 -0.73 0.41
CA GLU A 57 -9.50 -0.39 -0.73
C GLU A 57 -9.51 1.14 -0.90
N VAL A 58 -8.32 1.71 -1.06
CA VAL A 58 -8.13 3.13 -1.34
C VAL A 58 -7.30 3.25 -2.61
N THR A 59 -7.78 4.03 -3.56
CA THR A 59 -7.09 4.30 -4.83
C THR A 59 -6.73 5.77 -4.90
N TYR A 60 -5.47 6.04 -5.22
CA TYR A 60 -4.96 7.39 -5.40
C TYR A 60 -5.28 7.88 -6.82
N ASN A 61 -6.05 8.95 -6.93
CA ASN A 61 -6.66 9.43 -8.18
C ASN A 61 -6.23 10.87 -8.52
N ASP A 62 -4.95 11.22 -8.39
CA ASP A 62 -4.45 12.50 -8.89
C ASP A 62 -3.97 12.34 -10.34
N PRO A 63 -4.65 12.97 -11.33
CA PRO A 63 -4.27 12.83 -12.74
C PRO A 63 -2.98 13.59 -13.10
N SER A 64 -2.49 14.48 -12.23
CA SER A 64 -1.22 15.18 -12.44
C SER A 64 -0.02 14.33 -12.05
N GLU A 65 -0.24 13.21 -11.37
CA GLU A 65 0.83 12.35 -10.87
C GLU A 65 1.05 11.12 -11.75
N ASN A 66 2.32 10.83 -12.02
CA ASN A 66 2.75 9.66 -12.78
C ASN A 66 3.82 8.89 -12.01
N PHE A 67 3.43 7.77 -11.38
CA PHE A 67 4.35 6.92 -10.61
C PHE A 67 5.36 6.15 -11.48
N CYS A 68 5.16 6.12 -12.80
CA CYS A 68 5.93 5.32 -13.77
C CYS A 68 6.92 6.16 -14.60
N ASP A 69 7.33 7.34 -14.11
CA ASP A 69 8.18 8.28 -14.84
C ASP A 69 9.68 8.17 -14.53
N GLY A 70 10.09 7.11 -13.82
CA GLY A 70 11.48 6.89 -13.42
C GLY A 70 12.00 7.85 -12.34
N LYS A 71 11.18 8.76 -11.82
CA LYS A 71 11.57 9.72 -10.78
C LYS A 71 11.38 9.16 -9.39
N TRP A 72 12.20 9.64 -8.45
CA TRP A 72 12.04 9.31 -7.04
C TRP A 72 10.81 9.99 -6.47
N ARG A 73 9.98 9.20 -5.79
CA ARG A 73 8.75 9.63 -5.11
C ARG A 73 8.76 9.09 -3.69
N GLN A 74 8.24 9.88 -2.75
CA GLN A 74 7.99 9.44 -1.38
C GLN A 74 6.52 9.02 -1.26
N LEU A 75 6.29 7.78 -0.83
CA LEU A 75 4.95 7.26 -0.60
C LEU A 75 4.72 7.09 0.91
N SER A 76 3.52 7.42 1.36
CA SER A 76 3.04 7.17 2.72
C SER A 76 1.69 6.49 2.64
N PHE A 77 1.57 5.36 3.33
CA PHE A 77 0.32 4.65 3.51
C PHE A 77 -0.01 4.67 5.00
N ASP A 78 -1.12 5.30 5.33
CA ASP A 78 -1.55 5.53 6.71
C ASP A 78 -2.86 4.78 6.95
N LYS A 79 -2.82 3.77 7.81
CA LYS A 79 -4.01 3.18 8.41
C LYS A 79 -4.19 3.77 9.80
N VAL A 80 -5.28 4.50 9.98
CA VAL A 80 -5.71 5.05 11.27
C VAL A 80 -7.14 4.59 11.52
N GLY A 81 -7.39 3.91 12.64
CA GLY A 81 -8.74 3.46 13.01
C GLY A 81 -8.78 2.78 14.37
N GLN A 82 -9.96 2.79 15.00
CA GLN A 82 -10.22 2.08 16.26
C GLN A 82 -10.53 0.59 16.00
N GLN A 83 -10.31 -0.23 17.04
CA GLN A 83 -10.69 -1.64 17.09
C GLN A 83 -12.14 -1.88 16.69
#